data_AF-A0A1B6EUM7-F1
#
_entry.id   AF-A0A1B6EUM7-F1
#
_cell.length_a   1.000
_cell.length_b   1.000
_cell.length_c   1.000
_cell.angle_alpha   90.00
_cell.angle_beta   90.00
_cell.angle_gamma   90.00
#
_symmetry.space_group_name_H-M   'P 1'
#
loop_
_entity.id
_entity.type
_entity.pdbx_description
1 polymer ?
#
loop_
_entity_poly.entity_id
_entity_poly.type
_entity_poly.pdbx_seq_one_letter_code
_entity_poly.pdbx_strand_id
1 'polypeptide(L)'
;VLSVTDPLETLTVVTSDHSHVLTFGGLSTPLGNPILGTDTKVSDMDGLPYSTLLYGNGPGYAAPRSIPGNITNVNSVHGSAAPRQWATHAGEDVPVYAQGPLANRLFSGTLDQSFIPHAIAYIGCLGEHSKRCQDFNST
;
A
#
# COMPACT_ATOMS: atom_id res chain seq x y z
N VAL A 1 4.79 -18.37 2.83
CA VAL A 1 3.78 -18.23 3.90
C VAL A 1 2.53 -19.00 3.56
N LEU A 2 1.76 -18.60 2.53
CA LEU A 2 0.55 -19.34 2.14
C LEU A 2 0.79 -20.82 1.80
N SER A 3 1.95 -21.16 1.23
CA SER A 3 2.33 -22.54 0.87
C SER A 3 2.64 -23.46 2.06
N VAL A 4 2.71 -22.93 3.29
CA VAL A 4 3.08 -23.68 4.50
C VAL A 4 2.01 -23.59 5.59
N THR A 5 0.79 -23.17 5.24
CA THR A 5 -0.33 -22.97 6.17
C THR A 5 -1.62 -23.51 5.56
N ASP A 6 -2.50 -24.11 6.36
CA ASP A 6 -3.84 -24.50 5.93
C ASP A 6 -4.83 -23.33 6.12
N PRO A 7 -5.47 -22.82 5.04
CA PRO A 7 -6.43 -21.71 5.12
C PRO A 7 -7.72 -22.06 5.88
N LEU A 8 -7.99 -23.33 6.20
CA LEU A 8 -9.12 -23.73 7.03
C LEU A 8 -8.89 -23.47 8.53
N GLU A 9 -7.64 -23.37 8.95
CA GLU A 9 -7.25 -23.14 10.36
C GLU A 9 -6.40 -21.88 10.57
N THR A 10 -5.87 -21.30 9.49
CA THR A 10 -4.99 -20.13 9.55
C THR A 10 -5.67 -18.88 8.98
N LEU A 11 -5.77 -17.84 9.81
CA LEU A 11 -6.08 -16.49 9.33
C LEU A 11 -4.79 -15.79 8.89
N THR A 12 -4.71 -15.38 7.63
CA THR A 12 -3.66 -14.50 7.11
C THR A 12 -4.25 -13.12 6.86
N VAL A 13 -3.65 -12.08 7.46
CA VAL A 13 -4.02 -10.67 7.25
C VAL A 13 -2.80 -9.90 6.74
N VAL A 14 -2.99 -9.11 5.68
CA VAL A 14 -1.97 -8.22 5.11
C VAL A 14 -2.54 -6.81 5.09
N THR A 15 -1.81 -5.86 5.67
CA THR A 15 -2.17 -4.43 5.66
C THR A 15 -0.90 -3.58 5.77
N SER A 16 -1.06 -2.26 5.81
CA SER A 16 0.00 -1.30 6.11
C SER A 16 -0.30 -0.56 7.41
N ASP A 17 0.71 -0.02 8.06
CA ASP A 17 0.54 0.91 9.17
C ASP A 17 0.10 2.30 8.66
N HIS A 18 0.62 2.74 7.51
CA HIS A 18 0.21 3.94 6.79
C HIS A 18 0.60 3.88 5.31
N SER A 19 0.24 4.90 4.54
CA SER A 19 0.69 5.08 3.14
C SER A 19 1.82 6.13 3.03
N HIS A 20 2.18 6.48 1.80
CA HIS A 20 3.09 7.56 1.46
C HIS A 20 2.49 8.42 0.36
N VAL A 21 3.01 9.64 0.20
CA VAL A 21 2.53 10.61 -0.81
C VAL A 21 2.93 10.24 -2.25
N LEU A 22 2.95 8.94 -2.57
CA LEU A 22 3.22 8.39 -3.89
C LEU A 22 1.99 8.54 -4.78
N THR A 23 2.22 8.96 -6.02
CA THR A 23 1.19 8.97 -7.06
C THR A 23 1.68 8.15 -8.25
N PHE A 24 0.80 7.29 -8.76
CA PHE A 24 0.98 6.60 -10.03
C PHE A 24 0.05 7.25 -11.05
N GLY A 25 0.63 7.98 -11.99
CA GLY A 25 -0.10 8.68 -13.04
C GLY A 25 0.41 8.33 -14.43
N GLY A 26 0.23 9.30 -15.33
CA GLY A 26 0.55 9.17 -16.74
C GLY A 26 -0.64 9.59 -17.60
N LEU A 27 -0.36 10.09 -18.81
CA LEU A 27 -1.35 10.51 -19.78
C LEU A 27 -1.52 9.48 -20.91
N SER A 28 -0.43 8.84 -21.34
CA SER A 28 -0.46 7.86 -22.44
C SER A 28 0.57 6.76 -22.22
N THR A 29 0.73 6.34 -20.97
CA THR A 29 1.58 5.21 -20.60
C THR A 29 0.92 3.88 -21.05
N PRO A 30 1.53 3.13 -21.99
CA PRO A 30 0.94 1.88 -22.49
C PRO A 30 1.04 0.74 -21.47
N LEU A 31 0.17 -0.26 -21.62
CA LEU A 31 0.30 -1.52 -20.88
C LEU A 31 1.67 -2.16 -21.19
N GLY A 32 2.38 -2.59 -20.13
CA GLY A 32 3.72 -3.15 -20.26
C GLY A 32 4.85 -2.11 -20.18
N ASN A 33 4.55 -0.81 -20.05
CA ASN A 33 5.56 0.19 -19.71
C ASN A 33 6.21 -0.15 -18.35
N PRO A 34 7.55 -0.05 -18.21
CA PRO A 34 8.19 -0.23 -16.92
C PRO A 34 7.63 0.75 -15.89
N ILE A 35 7.30 0.26 -14.69
CA ILE A 35 6.69 1.11 -13.63
C ILE A 35 7.64 2.24 -13.17
N LEU A 36 8.95 2.00 -13.23
CA LEU A 36 9.98 3.00 -12.97
C LEU A 36 10.35 3.80 -14.23
N GLY A 37 9.56 3.71 -15.30
CA GLY A 37 9.78 4.40 -16.55
C GLY A 37 9.22 5.82 -16.55
N THR A 38 9.39 6.48 -17.69
CA THR A 38 8.72 7.75 -18.01
C THR A 38 7.42 7.52 -18.76
N ASP A 39 6.52 8.49 -18.72
CA ASP A 39 5.39 8.50 -19.66
C ASP A 39 5.92 8.65 -21.10
N THR A 40 5.13 8.18 -22.07
CA THR A 40 5.45 8.33 -23.50
C THR A 40 5.21 9.75 -23.98
N LYS A 41 4.37 10.53 -23.29
CA LYS A 41 4.13 11.95 -23.53
C LYS A 41 4.90 12.81 -22.52
N VAL A 42 5.51 13.86 -23.01
CA VAL A 42 6.13 14.90 -22.18
C VAL A 42 5.08 15.80 -21.56
N SER A 43 5.48 16.61 -20.57
CA SER A 43 4.60 17.66 -20.03
C SER A 43 4.24 18.66 -21.14
N ASP A 44 2.98 19.05 -21.19
CA ASP A 44 2.44 20.07 -22.08
C ASP A 44 2.79 21.50 -21.65
N MET A 45 3.26 21.68 -20.42
CA MET A 45 3.64 22.98 -19.86
C MET A 45 5.10 23.34 -20.12
N ASP A 46 6.03 22.39 -19.97
CA ASP A 46 7.47 22.63 -20.11
C ASP A 46 8.17 21.77 -21.18
N GLY A 47 7.45 20.83 -21.81
CA GLY A 47 7.99 19.97 -22.87
C GLY A 47 8.98 18.91 -22.39
N LEU A 48 9.19 18.74 -21.07
CA LEU A 48 10.17 17.79 -20.53
C LEU A 48 9.49 16.47 -20.08
N PRO A 49 10.19 15.32 -20.19
CA PRO A 49 9.70 14.03 -19.68
C PRO A 49 9.42 14.04 -18.17
N TYR A 50 8.50 13.18 -17.72
CA TYR A 50 8.23 12.93 -16.30
C TYR A 50 8.03 11.43 -16.05
N SER A 51 8.34 10.98 -14.84
CA SER A 51 8.23 9.57 -14.45
C SER A 51 6.76 9.18 -14.21
N THR A 52 6.44 7.91 -14.46
CA THR A 52 5.13 7.31 -14.17
C THR A 52 4.79 7.41 -12.67
N LEU A 53 5.80 7.29 -11.81
CA LEU A 53 5.70 7.49 -10.37
C LEU A 53 6.26 8.86 -9.97
N LEU A 54 5.53 9.59 -9.12
CA LEU A 54 5.93 10.86 -8.53
C LEU A 54 5.53 10.90 -7.05
N TYR A 55 6.07 11.86 -6.30
CA TYR A 55 5.73 12.07 -4.89
C TYR A 55 5.17 13.48 -4.65
N GLY A 56 4.25 13.62 -3.70
CA GLY A 56 3.74 14.94 -3.29
C GLY A 56 4.81 15.82 -2.66
N ASN A 57 5.72 15.23 -1.87
CA ASN A 57 6.88 15.91 -1.30
C ASN A 57 8.05 14.94 -1.13
N GLY A 58 9.25 15.47 -0.98
CA GLY A 58 10.44 14.65 -0.73
C GLY A 58 11.74 15.28 -1.23
N PRO A 59 12.83 14.51 -1.18
CA PRO A 59 14.15 14.98 -1.57
C PRO A 59 14.32 15.10 -3.10
N GLY A 60 13.35 14.60 -3.88
CA GLY A 60 13.37 14.67 -5.33
C GLY A 60 12.86 15.99 -5.92
N TYR A 61 12.51 16.97 -5.09
CA TYR A 61 12.21 18.32 -5.59
C TYR A 61 13.48 18.99 -6.11
N ALA A 62 13.39 19.63 -7.28
CA ALA A 62 14.47 20.45 -7.85
C ALA A 62 13.89 21.63 -8.64
N ALA A 63 14.64 22.74 -8.68
CA ALA A 63 14.31 23.92 -9.48
C ALA A 63 15.61 24.43 -10.17
N PRO A 64 15.76 24.26 -11.50
CA PRO A 64 14.81 23.62 -12.43
C PRO A 64 14.61 22.14 -12.12
N ARG A 65 13.44 21.59 -12.46
CA ARG A 65 13.11 20.19 -12.15
C ARG A 65 14.07 19.22 -12.85
N SER A 66 14.43 18.15 -12.15
CA SER A 66 15.25 17.10 -12.72
C SER A 66 14.50 16.39 -13.84
N ILE A 67 15.16 16.21 -14.98
CA ILE A 67 14.65 15.36 -16.07
C ILE A 67 14.93 13.91 -15.65
N PRO A 68 13.91 13.04 -15.62
CA PRO A 68 14.14 11.63 -15.31
C PRO A 68 15.13 11.04 -16.32
N GLY A 69 16.28 10.57 -15.81
CA GLY A 69 17.27 9.85 -16.62
C GLY A 69 16.92 8.36 -16.76
N ASN A 70 17.93 7.52 -16.99
CA ASN A 70 17.75 6.07 -16.90
C ASN A 70 17.58 5.67 -15.42
N ILE A 71 16.33 5.47 -14.99
CA ILE A 71 15.94 5.27 -13.58
C ILE A 71 16.20 3.83 -13.07
N THR A 72 17.10 3.08 -13.73
CA THR A 72 17.49 1.72 -13.32
C THR A 72 18.44 1.70 -12.12
N ASN A 73 19.00 2.86 -11.73
CA ASN A 73 19.81 2.95 -10.52
C ASN A 73 18.92 2.86 -9.28
N VAL A 74 19.25 1.93 -8.39
CA VAL A 74 18.54 1.70 -7.11
C VAL A 74 18.50 2.91 -6.19
N ASN A 75 19.41 3.87 -6.36
CA ASN A 75 19.48 5.12 -5.58
C ASN A 75 18.78 6.31 -6.26
N SER A 76 18.03 6.07 -7.33
CA SER A 76 17.30 7.14 -8.02
C SER A 76 16.16 7.67 -7.15
N VAL A 77 16.02 8.99 -7.09
CA VAL A 77 14.96 9.67 -6.35
C VAL A 77 13.95 10.24 -7.34
N HIS A 78 12.69 9.81 -7.22
CA HIS A 78 11.60 10.30 -8.06
C HIS A 78 11.27 11.76 -7.77
N GLY A 79 10.82 12.48 -8.80
CA GLY A 79 10.43 13.89 -8.67
C GLY A 79 9.35 14.10 -7.62
N SER A 80 9.41 15.25 -6.94
CA SER A 80 8.39 15.62 -5.97
C SER A 80 7.97 17.09 -6.05
N ALA A 81 6.75 17.41 -5.61
CA ALA A 81 6.19 18.76 -5.76
C ALA A 81 6.65 19.75 -4.68
N ALA A 82 6.87 19.31 -3.44
CA ALA A 82 7.37 20.15 -2.35
C ALA A 82 8.72 19.65 -1.78
N PRO A 83 9.72 20.54 -1.56
CA PRO A 83 11.04 20.15 -1.09
C PRO A 83 11.03 19.71 0.37
N ARG A 84 11.58 18.53 0.62
CA ARG A 84 11.73 17.93 1.95
C ARG A 84 12.96 17.03 1.98
N GLN A 85 13.65 16.90 3.11
CA GLN A 85 14.73 15.91 3.22
C GLN A 85 14.20 14.46 3.15
N TRP A 86 12.98 14.24 3.68
CA TRP A 86 12.28 12.96 3.64
C TRP A 86 10.82 13.17 3.25
N ALA A 87 10.33 12.32 2.35
CA ALA A 87 8.93 12.26 2.01
C ALA A 87 8.10 11.97 3.27
N THR A 88 6.93 12.59 3.39
CA THR A 88 6.00 12.33 4.50
C THR A 88 5.24 11.03 4.28
N HIS A 89 4.67 10.50 5.35
CA HIS A 89 3.56 9.55 5.26
C HIS A 89 2.37 10.23 4.58
N ALA A 90 1.41 9.41 4.14
CA ALA A 90 0.12 9.89 3.66
C ALA A 90 -1.01 9.31 4.50
N GLY A 91 -2.13 10.04 4.54
CA GLY A 91 -3.24 9.83 5.47
C GLY A 91 -4.50 9.29 4.81
N GLU A 92 -4.41 8.79 3.58
CA GLU A 92 -5.49 8.05 2.95
C GLU A 92 -5.60 6.62 3.51
N ASP A 93 -6.78 6.04 3.36
CA ASP A 93 -7.05 4.66 3.79
C ASP A 93 -6.11 3.67 3.10
N VAL A 94 -5.58 2.71 3.87
CA VAL A 94 -4.76 1.60 3.36
C VAL A 94 -5.58 0.31 3.32
N PRO A 95 -5.32 -0.59 2.34
CA PRO A 95 -6.10 -1.82 2.23
C PRO A 95 -5.80 -2.79 3.37
N VAL A 96 -6.81 -3.61 3.70
CA VAL A 96 -6.67 -4.81 4.51
C VAL A 96 -7.10 -5.99 3.64
N TYR A 97 -6.18 -6.91 3.37
CA TYR A 97 -6.47 -8.18 2.71
C TYR A 97 -6.46 -9.28 3.75
N ALA A 98 -7.52 -10.11 3.77
CA ALA A 98 -7.62 -11.21 4.71
C ALA A 98 -8.08 -12.49 4.02
N GLN A 99 -7.50 -13.63 4.42
CA GLN A 99 -7.87 -14.97 3.99
C GLN A 99 -7.88 -15.92 5.18
N GLY A 100 -8.85 -16.84 5.23
CA GLY A 100 -8.95 -17.86 6.27
C GLY A 100 -10.27 -17.80 7.05
N PRO A 101 -10.30 -18.36 8.28
CA PRO A 101 -11.52 -18.41 9.10
C PRO A 101 -12.13 -17.04 9.33
N LEU A 102 -13.42 -16.90 9.04
CA LEU A 102 -14.22 -15.68 9.22
C LEU A 102 -13.71 -14.42 8.48
N ALA A 103 -12.70 -14.53 7.62
CA ALA A 103 -12.07 -13.39 6.96
C ALA A 103 -13.09 -12.54 6.16
N ASN A 104 -13.92 -13.21 5.34
CA ASN A 104 -14.95 -12.56 4.53
C ASN A 104 -16.12 -11.96 5.34
N ARG A 105 -16.23 -12.27 6.64
CA ARG A 105 -17.27 -11.72 7.52
C ARG A 105 -16.78 -10.50 8.29
N LEU A 106 -15.53 -10.51 8.76
CA LEU A 106 -15.00 -9.46 9.63
C LEU A 106 -14.18 -8.41 8.87
N PHE A 107 -13.48 -8.79 7.81
CA PHE A 107 -12.64 -7.87 7.03
C PHE A 107 -13.39 -7.44 5.77
N SER A 108 -14.46 -6.65 5.95
CA SER A 108 -15.27 -6.12 4.87
C SER A 108 -15.70 -4.68 5.15
N GLY A 109 -15.77 -3.85 4.11
CA GLY A 109 -16.08 -2.43 4.24
C GLY A 109 -14.90 -1.59 4.72
N THR A 110 -15.19 -0.42 5.28
CA THR A 110 -14.21 0.49 5.88
C THR A 110 -14.12 0.21 7.37
N LEU A 111 -12.90 0.10 7.90
CA LEU A 111 -12.62 -0.31 9.27
C LEU A 111 -11.60 0.65 9.87
N ASP A 112 -11.74 0.97 11.15
CA ASP A 112 -10.64 1.61 11.89
C ASP A 112 -9.46 0.65 12.03
N GLN A 113 -8.23 1.17 11.96
CA GLN A 113 -7.03 0.33 12.10
C GLN A 113 -7.00 -0.47 13.42
N SER A 114 -7.57 0.09 14.49
CA SER A 114 -7.69 -0.60 15.79
C SER A 114 -8.60 -1.82 15.75
N PHE A 115 -9.52 -1.93 14.78
CA PHE A 115 -10.39 -3.09 14.61
C PHE A 115 -9.61 -4.36 14.25
N ILE A 116 -8.51 -4.22 13.50
CA ILE A 116 -7.71 -5.35 12.99
C ILE A 116 -7.27 -6.31 14.11
N PRO A 117 -6.58 -5.86 15.18
CA PRO A 117 -6.21 -6.76 16.28
C PRO A 117 -7.42 -7.32 17.04
N HIS A 118 -8.52 -6.57 17.18
CA HIS A 118 -9.74 -7.07 17.80
C HIS A 118 -10.39 -8.19 16.99
N ALA A 119 -10.46 -8.05 15.67
CA ALA A 119 -10.95 -9.11 14.78
C ALA A 119 -10.06 -10.35 14.82
N ILE A 120 -8.73 -10.17 14.84
CA ILE A 120 -7.78 -11.29 14.98
C ILE A 120 -7.99 -12.00 16.33
N ALA A 121 -8.10 -11.25 17.43
CA ALA A 121 -8.34 -11.82 18.75
C ALA A 121 -9.68 -12.55 18.84
N TYR A 122 -10.72 -12.00 18.20
CA TYR A 122 -12.02 -12.66 18.10
C TYR A 122 -11.90 -13.98 17.35
N ILE A 123 -11.29 -14.00 16.16
CA ILE A 123 -11.12 -15.21 15.33
C ILE A 123 -10.27 -16.26 16.04
N GLY A 124 -9.18 -15.85 16.69
CA GLY A 124 -8.27 -16.75 17.40
C GLY A 124 -8.74 -17.17 18.80
N CYS A 125 -9.90 -16.68 19.27
CA CYS A 125 -10.36 -16.90 20.65
C CYS A 125 -9.30 -16.51 21.69
N LEU A 126 -8.76 -15.30 21.53
CA LEU A 126 -7.72 -14.74 22.37
C LEU A 126 -8.30 -13.65 23.30
N GLY A 127 -7.63 -13.42 24.43
CA GLY A 127 -7.98 -12.35 25.37
C GLY A 127 -9.43 -12.44 25.87
N GLU A 128 -10.19 -11.37 25.71
CA GLU A 128 -11.59 -11.25 26.13
C GLU A 128 -12.52 -12.24 25.39
N HIS A 129 -12.10 -12.78 24.25
CA HIS A 129 -12.88 -13.72 23.43
C HIS A 129 -12.51 -15.19 23.67
N SER A 130 -11.74 -15.49 24.72
CA SER A 130 -11.22 -16.84 25.02
C SER A 130 -12.29 -17.92 25.18
N LYS A 131 -13.51 -17.56 25.58
CA LYS A 131 -14.64 -18.50 25.73
C LYS A 131 -15.37 -18.83 24.42
N ARG A 132 -15.22 -18.03 23.36
CA ARG A 132 -15.98 -18.19 22.11
C ARG A 132 -15.77 -19.55 21.44
N CYS A 133 -14.59 -20.15 21.61
CA CYS A 133 -14.25 -21.45 21.04
C CYS A 133 -14.59 -22.64 21.96
N GLN A 134 -15.07 -22.39 23.18
CA GLN A 134 -15.33 -23.45 24.18
C GLN A 134 -16.77 -24.00 24.11
N ASP A 135 -17.69 -23.26 23.50
CA ASP A 135 -19.13 -23.57 23.52
C ASP A 135 -19.56 -24.68 22.54
N PHE A 136 -18.63 -25.33 21.83
CA PHE A 136 -18.96 -26.39 20.85
C PHE A 136 -19.21 -27.79 21.46
N ASN A 137 -19.00 -28.00 22.76
CA ASN A 137 -19.19 -29.30 23.42
C ASN A 137 -20.41 -29.37 24.36
N SER A 138 -21.34 -28.41 24.29
CA SER A 138 -22.54 -28.36 25.15
C SER A 138 -23.84 -28.62 24.36
N THR A 139 -23.94 -29.78 23.71
CA THR A 139 -25.21 -30.43 23.34
C THR A 139 -25.03 -31.94 23.29
#